data_AF-A0A3C1L7P0-F1
#
_entry.id   AF-A0A3C1L7P0-F1
#
_cell.length_a   1.000
_cell.length_b   1.000
_cell.length_c   1.000
_cell.angle_alpha   90.00
_cell.angle_beta   90.00
_cell.angle_gamma   90.00
#
_symmetry.space_group_name_H-M   'P 1'
#
loop_
_entity.id
_entity.type
_entity.pdbx_description
1 polymer ?
#
loop_
_entity_poly.entity_id
_entity_poly.type
_entity_poly.pdbx_seq_one_letter_code
_entity_poly.pdbx_strand_id
1 'polypeptide(L)'
;MTPFMIRVAELIGMPEDELAEAADEVAPMPVTRISQRIATSTGADRQVAIRALAEQLVCEANAVMSYQSRHGDDLLSLYDETLPTELAFNVTYRGRAARVSTTFEDGTAYGRLVGDGFDSELPHELEGPDSLPDLLIRLLVESGLPHHDVRV
;
A
#
# COMPACT_ATOMS: atom_id res chain seq x y z
N MET A 1 13.46 14.89 -2.04
CA MET A 1 12.68 13.73 -1.57
C MET A 1 11.28 14.21 -1.26
N THR A 2 10.25 13.49 -1.69
CA THR A 2 8.85 13.78 -1.34
C THR A 2 8.59 13.49 0.14
N PRO A 3 7.48 13.96 0.74
CA PRO A 3 7.11 13.58 2.10
C PRO A 3 7.05 12.06 2.31
N PHE A 4 6.56 11.32 1.31
CA PHE A 4 6.51 9.87 1.36
C PHE A 4 7.91 9.23 1.32
N MET A 5 8.80 9.69 0.44
CA MET A 5 10.20 9.23 0.41
C MET A 5 10.93 9.47 1.74
N ILE A 6 10.69 10.61 2.39
CA ILE A 6 11.29 10.92 3.70
C ILE A 6 10.80 9.90 4.74
N ARG A 7 9.48 9.65 4.78
CA ARG A 7 8.90 8.66 5.69
C ARG A 7 9.46 7.25 5.48
N VAL A 8 9.63 6.82 4.22
CA VAL A 8 10.27 5.52 3.91
C VAL A 8 11.73 5.50 4.37
N ALA A 9 12.48 6.58 4.16
CA ALA A 9 13.89 6.68 4.57
C ALA A 9 14.05 6.64 6.09
N GLU A 10 13.18 7.33 6.83
CA GLU A 10 13.13 7.30 8.29
C GLU A 10 12.85 5.89 8.80
N LEU A 11 11.87 5.22 8.19
CA LEU A 11 11.47 3.86 8.56
C LEU A 11 12.58 2.83 8.33
N ILE A 12 13.34 2.93 7.24
CA ILE A 12 14.48 2.05 6.96
C ILE A 12 15.67 2.34 7.88
N GLY A 13 15.85 3.62 8.27
CA GLY A 13 16.89 4.04 9.18
C GLY A 13 16.62 3.76 10.65
N MET A 14 15.37 3.46 11.01
CA MET A 14 14.95 3.14 12.37
C MET A 14 15.54 1.78 12.80
N PRO A 15 16.06 1.65 14.03
CA PRO A 15 16.43 0.36 14.60
C PRO A 15 15.26 -0.62 14.68
N GLU A 16 15.51 -1.92 14.59
CA GLU A 16 14.46 -2.96 14.57
C GLU A 16 13.67 -3.01 15.89
N ASP A 17 14.35 -2.82 17.03
CA ASP A 17 13.74 -2.76 18.36
C ASP A 17 12.83 -1.54 18.53
N GLU A 18 13.27 -0.37 18.05
CA GLU A 18 12.45 0.85 18.05
C GLU A 18 11.24 0.70 17.13
N LEU A 19 11.40 0.10 15.94
CA LEU A 19 10.29 -0.16 15.02
C LEU A 19 9.26 -1.12 15.64
N ALA A 20 9.70 -2.15 16.35
CA ALA A 20 8.81 -3.10 16.99
C ALA A 20 7.97 -2.45 18.10
N GLU A 21 8.53 -1.50 18.85
CA GLU A 21 7.82 -0.75 19.90
C GLU A 21 6.88 0.32 19.34
N ALA A 22 7.24 0.95 18.23
CA ALA A 22 6.52 2.08 17.63
C ALA A 22 5.67 1.70 16.39
N ALA A 23 5.50 0.41 16.08
CA ALA A 23 4.91 -0.07 14.82
C ALA A 23 3.57 0.61 14.47
N ASP A 24 2.67 0.76 15.44
CA ASP A 24 1.35 1.37 15.22
C ASP A 24 1.40 2.91 15.04
N GLU A 25 2.43 3.57 15.57
CA GLU A 25 2.63 5.02 15.40
C GLU A 25 3.24 5.33 14.03
N VAL A 26 4.23 4.54 13.60
CA VAL A 26 4.93 4.78 12.33
C VAL A 26 4.19 4.20 11.12
N ALA A 27 3.42 3.14 11.35
CA ALA A 27 2.56 2.47 10.38
C ALA A 27 1.10 2.39 10.86
N PRO A 28 0.41 3.55 10.96
CA PRO A 28 -1.02 3.58 11.24
C PRO A 28 -1.81 2.80 10.17
N MET A 29 -2.99 2.35 10.56
CA MET A 29 -3.92 1.73 9.61
C MET A 29 -4.34 2.74 8.55
N PRO A 30 -4.36 2.37 7.26
CA PRO A 30 -4.91 3.22 6.21
C PRO A 30 -6.37 3.50 6.48
N VAL A 31 -6.79 4.73 6.20
CA VAL A 31 -8.20 5.10 6.37
C VAL A 31 -9.05 4.35 5.35
N THR A 32 -10.02 3.60 5.86
CA THR A 32 -10.96 2.82 5.05
C THR A 32 -12.39 3.20 5.39
N ARG A 33 -13.29 2.85 4.48
CA ARG A 33 -14.74 2.97 4.69
C ARG A 33 -15.43 1.70 4.21
N ILE A 34 -16.63 1.45 4.72
CA ILE A 34 -17.50 0.39 4.17
C ILE A 34 -17.72 0.67 2.69
N SER A 35 -17.56 -0.36 1.85
CA SER A 35 -17.72 -0.26 0.41
C SER A 35 -19.13 0.21 0.05
N GLN A 36 -19.22 1.17 -0.87
CA GLN A 36 -20.50 1.71 -1.34
C GLN A 36 -20.69 1.45 -2.83
N ARG A 37 -21.94 1.18 -3.23
CA ARG A 37 -22.30 1.15 -4.64
C ARG A 37 -22.42 2.59 -5.16
N ILE A 38 -21.56 2.93 -6.10
CA ILE A 38 -21.52 4.24 -6.77
C ILE A 38 -21.70 4.06 -8.28
N ALA A 39 -21.85 5.15 -9.03
CA ALA A 39 -21.91 5.07 -10.48
C ALA A 39 -20.61 4.48 -11.07
N THR A 40 -20.72 3.67 -12.11
CA THR A 40 -19.58 3.05 -12.81
C THR A 40 -18.50 4.06 -13.19
N SER A 41 -18.87 5.22 -13.75
CA SER A 41 -17.90 6.24 -14.15
C SER A 41 -17.10 6.77 -12.96
N THR A 42 -17.78 7.07 -11.84
CA THR A 42 -17.13 7.54 -10.61
C THR A 42 -16.20 6.49 -10.00
N GLY A 43 -16.62 5.22 -10.02
CA GLY A 43 -15.76 4.13 -9.56
C GLY A 43 -14.52 3.94 -10.44
N ALA A 44 -14.67 4.04 -11.76
CA ALA A 44 -13.56 3.96 -12.70
C ALA A 44 -12.57 5.12 -12.50
N ASP A 45 -13.04 6.36 -12.40
CA ASP A 45 -12.19 7.53 -12.17
C ASP A 45 -11.40 7.39 -10.86
N ARG A 46 -12.07 6.93 -9.80
CA ARG A 46 -11.45 6.68 -8.50
C ARG A 46 -10.39 5.58 -8.58
N GLN A 47 -10.68 4.46 -9.24
CA GLN A 47 -9.74 3.37 -9.41
C GLN A 47 -8.49 3.81 -10.17
N VAL A 48 -8.64 4.60 -11.24
CA VAL A 48 -7.52 5.14 -12.01
C VAL A 48 -6.68 6.08 -11.15
N ALA A 49 -7.30 6.96 -10.38
CA ALA A 49 -6.58 7.88 -9.48
C ALA A 49 -5.77 7.13 -8.42
N ILE A 50 -6.37 6.14 -7.77
CA ILE A 50 -5.70 5.31 -6.76
C ILE A 50 -4.56 4.52 -7.41
N ARG A 51 -4.78 3.86 -8.55
CA ARG A 51 -3.75 3.06 -9.22
C ARG A 51 -2.57 3.91 -9.71
N ALA A 52 -2.82 5.11 -10.23
CA ALA A 52 -1.76 6.02 -10.67
C ALA A 52 -0.90 6.48 -9.48
N LEU A 53 -1.53 6.83 -8.36
CA LEU A 53 -0.80 7.21 -7.15
C LEU A 53 -0.02 6.02 -6.56
N ALA A 54 -0.59 4.81 -6.58
CA ALA A 54 0.11 3.61 -6.11
C ALA A 54 1.42 3.37 -6.87
N GLU A 55 1.44 3.55 -8.19
CA GLU A 55 2.66 3.42 -9.00
C GLU A 55 3.70 4.48 -8.68
N GLN A 56 3.28 5.73 -8.51
CA GLN A 56 4.17 6.79 -8.10
C GLN A 56 4.81 6.46 -6.73
N LEU A 57 4.00 6.09 -5.74
CA LEU A 57 4.49 5.80 -4.39
C LEU A 57 5.38 4.55 -4.36
N VAL A 58 5.03 3.49 -5.09
CA VAL A 58 5.89 2.30 -5.20
C VAL A 58 7.24 2.66 -5.83
N CYS A 59 7.26 3.48 -6.89
CA CYS A 59 8.51 3.98 -7.47
C CYS A 59 9.32 4.81 -6.48
N GLU A 60 8.67 5.69 -5.72
CA GLU A 60 9.31 6.52 -4.69
C GLU A 60 9.93 5.69 -3.57
N ALA A 61 9.19 4.72 -3.02
CA ALA A 61 9.70 3.81 -2.00
C ALA A 61 10.87 2.99 -2.53
N ASN A 62 10.73 2.39 -3.71
CA ASN A 62 11.79 1.59 -4.32
C ASN A 62 13.06 2.42 -4.61
N ALA A 63 12.93 3.70 -4.97
CA ALA A 63 14.08 4.57 -5.16
C ALA A 63 14.85 4.80 -3.85
N VAL A 64 14.14 4.99 -2.73
CA VAL A 64 14.76 5.13 -1.40
C VAL A 64 15.39 3.82 -0.95
N MET A 65 14.64 2.72 -1.04
CA MET A 65 15.09 1.37 -0.66
C MET A 65 16.32 0.94 -1.45
N SER A 66 16.36 1.20 -2.76
CA SER A 66 17.52 0.88 -3.61
C SER A 66 18.74 1.72 -3.29
N TYR A 67 18.55 2.98 -2.91
CA TYR A 67 19.65 3.87 -2.53
C TYR A 67 20.26 3.47 -1.17
N GLN A 68 19.43 3.04 -0.22
CA GLN A 68 19.86 2.74 1.13
C GLN A 68 20.27 1.27 1.31
N SER A 69 19.70 0.32 0.58
CA SER A 69 20.00 -1.11 0.75
C SER A 69 21.35 -1.49 0.13
N ARG A 70 22.28 -2.02 0.95
CA ARG A 70 23.47 -2.73 0.45
C ARG A 70 23.16 -4.16 -0.04
N HIS A 71 21.95 -4.66 0.24
CA HIS A 71 21.51 -6.04 0.01
C HIS A 71 20.35 -6.15 -0.99
N GLY A 72 20.46 -5.40 -2.11
CA GLY A 72 20.04 -5.83 -3.45
C GLY A 72 18.57 -6.09 -3.80
N ASP A 73 17.80 -6.85 -3.03
CA ASP A 73 16.82 -7.73 -3.70
C ASP A 73 15.35 -7.60 -3.26
N ASP A 74 15.05 -6.91 -2.16
CA ASP A 74 13.66 -6.77 -1.69
C ASP A 74 13.09 -5.39 -2.03
N LEU A 75 12.33 -5.32 -3.12
CA LEU A 75 11.58 -4.13 -3.55
C LEU A 75 10.08 -4.40 -3.54
N LEU A 76 9.28 -3.34 -3.43
CA LEU A 76 7.84 -3.43 -3.66
C LEU A 76 7.59 -3.80 -5.13
N SER A 77 6.67 -4.73 -5.36
CA SER A 77 6.16 -5.04 -6.69
C SER A 77 4.71 -4.58 -6.81
N LEU A 78 4.38 -3.97 -7.95
CA LEU A 78 3.03 -3.53 -8.32
C LEU A 78 2.65 -4.20 -9.64
N TYR A 79 1.51 -4.87 -9.67
CA TYR A 79 0.98 -5.46 -10.89
C TYR A 79 -0.55 -5.44 -10.92
N ASP A 80 -1.09 -5.36 -12.13
CA ASP A 80 -2.53 -5.35 -12.37
C ASP A 80 -3.05 -6.78 -12.57
N GLU A 81 -4.24 -7.06 -12.03
CA GLU A 81 -5.00 -8.27 -12.33
C GLU A 81 -6.04 -7.96 -13.41
N THR A 82 -6.01 -8.72 -14.49
CA THR A 82 -6.96 -8.55 -15.60
C THR A 82 -8.18 -9.45 -15.38
N LEU A 83 -9.31 -8.85 -15.03
CA LEU A 83 -10.58 -9.55 -14.80
C LEU A 83 -11.71 -8.94 -15.67
N PRO A 84 -12.74 -9.73 -16.05
CA PRO A 84 -13.74 -9.27 -17.02
C PRO A 84 -14.60 -8.08 -16.56
N THR A 85 -14.90 -8.01 -15.25
CA THR A 85 -15.82 -7.03 -14.65
C THR A 85 -15.19 -6.34 -13.44
N GLU A 86 -13.87 -6.35 -13.34
CA GLU A 86 -13.14 -5.84 -12.19
C GLU A 86 -11.81 -5.25 -12.63
N LEU A 87 -11.49 -4.08 -12.10
CA LEU A 87 -10.15 -3.50 -12.17
C LEU A 87 -9.49 -3.72 -10.83
N ALA A 88 -8.37 -4.42 -10.80
CA ALA A 88 -7.65 -4.72 -9.58
C ALA A 88 -6.14 -4.59 -9.78
N PHE A 89 -5.46 -4.20 -8.72
CA PHE A 89 -4.01 -4.23 -8.65
C PHE A 89 -3.55 -4.75 -7.30
N ASN A 90 -2.34 -5.29 -7.27
CA ASN A 90 -1.70 -5.77 -6.07
C ASN A 90 -0.40 -5.03 -5.85
N VAL A 91 -0.15 -4.66 -4.59
CA VAL A 91 1.18 -4.31 -4.11
C VAL A 91 1.67 -5.44 -3.23
N THR A 92 2.88 -5.91 -3.49
CA THR A 92 3.48 -7.03 -2.75
C THR A 92 4.85 -6.68 -2.23
N TYR A 93 5.19 -7.22 -1.07
CA TYR A 93 6.50 -7.10 -0.45
C TYR A 93 6.74 -8.27 0.49
N ARG A 94 7.88 -8.95 0.36
CA ARG A 94 8.31 -10.06 1.25
C ARG A 94 7.20 -11.06 1.61
N GLY A 95 6.49 -11.53 0.59
CA GLY A 95 5.44 -12.56 0.75
C GLY A 95 4.09 -12.06 1.25
N ARG A 96 3.97 -10.78 1.62
CA ARG A 96 2.68 -10.14 1.92
C ARG A 96 2.15 -9.37 0.72
N ALA A 97 0.84 -9.20 0.68
CA ALA A 97 0.14 -8.51 -0.40
C ALA A 97 -1.00 -7.63 0.12
N ALA A 98 -1.20 -6.51 -0.57
CA ALA A 98 -2.41 -5.70 -0.50
C ALA A 98 -3.01 -5.60 -1.91
N ARG A 99 -4.27 -6.00 -2.03
CA ARG A 99 -5.08 -5.99 -3.25
C ARG A 99 -6.11 -4.88 -3.16
N VAL A 100 -6.10 -3.96 -4.12
CA VAL A 100 -7.12 -2.93 -4.27
C VAL A 100 -7.88 -3.18 -5.56
N SER A 101 -9.20 -3.22 -5.45
CA SER A 101 -10.07 -3.57 -6.57
C SER A 101 -11.30 -2.71 -6.62
N THR A 102 -11.87 -2.59 -7.82
CA THR A 102 -13.18 -2.02 -8.09
C THR A 102 -13.93 -2.96 -9.03
N THR A 103 -15.04 -3.51 -8.55
CA THR A 103 -15.94 -4.38 -9.34
C THR A 103 -17.03 -3.54 -9.99
N PHE A 104 -17.40 -3.87 -11.22
CA PHE A 104 -18.43 -3.20 -12.01
C PHE A 104 -19.59 -4.15 -12.30
N GLU A 105 -20.79 -3.74 -11.91
CA GLU A 105 -22.01 -4.55 -12.04
C GLU A 105 -23.23 -3.64 -12.13
N ASP A 106 -24.11 -3.90 -13.10
CA ASP A 106 -25.42 -3.23 -13.25
C ASP A 106 -25.36 -1.68 -13.22
N GLY A 107 -24.37 -1.10 -13.90
CA GLY A 107 -24.16 0.36 -13.93
C GLY A 107 -23.63 0.96 -12.61
N THR A 108 -23.30 0.09 -11.66
CA THR A 108 -22.66 0.46 -10.40
C THR A 108 -21.22 -0.04 -10.35
N ALA A 109 -20.46 0.55 -9.44
CA ALA A 109 -19.13 0.11 -9.05
C ALA A 109 -19.04 0.06 -7.52
N TYR A 110 -18.23 -0.84 -6.99
CA TYR A 110 -17.88 -0.88 -5.57
C TYR A 110 -16.42 -1.32 -5.40
N GLY A 111 -15.69 -0.61 -4.53
CA GLY A 111 -14.29 -0.92 -4.25
C GLY A 111 -14.12 -1.96 -3.16
N ARG A 112 -12.93 -2.56 -3.11
CA ARG A 112 -12.51 -3.47 -2.05
C ARG A 112 -11.01 -3.43 -1.83
N LEU A 113 -10.59 -3.36 -0.57
CA LEU A 113 -9.24 -3.63 -0.09
C LEU A 113 -9.21 -5.01 0.56
N VAL A 114 -8.25 -5.84 0.18
CA VAL A 114 -7.98 -7.15 0.79
C VAL A 114 -6.47 -7.27 0.97
N GLY A 115 -6.02 -7.82 2.09
CA GLY A 115 -4.60 -8.09 2.30
C GLY A 115 -4.31 -8.48 3.73
N ASP A 116 -3.07 -8.84 4.00
CA ASP A 116 -2.67 -9.25 5.33
C ASP A 116 -2.79 -8.07 6.31
N GLY A 117 -3.54 -8.27 7.40
CA GLY A 117 -3.79 -7.22 8.40
C GLY A 117 -5.00 -6.32 8.10
N PHE A 118 -5.79 -6.60 7.06
CA PHE A 118 -6.99 -5.83 6.69
C PHE A 118 -8.30 -6.61 6.89
N ASP A 119 -8.38 -7.44 7.92
CA ASP A 119 -9.56 -8.25 8.21
C ASP A 119 -10.75 -7.36 8.62
N SER A 120 -11.89 -7.58 7.96
CA SER A 120 -13.15 -6.91 8.30
C SER A 120 -14.36 -7.79 8.00
N GLU A 121 -15.38 -7.72 8.86
CA GLU A 121 -16.63 -8.45 8.68
C GLU A 121 -17.41 -7.99 7.44
N LEU A 122 -17.26 -6.72 7.06
CA LEU A 122 -17.90 -6.12 5.89
C LEU A 122 -16.85 -5.77 4.83
N PRO A 123 -17.18 -5.77 3.53
CA PRO A 123 -16.29 -5.24 2.50
C PRO A 123 -15.95 -3.78 2.78
N HIS A 124 -14.65 -3.48 2.83
CA HIS A 124 -14.11 -2.14 2.98
C HIS A 124 -13.27 -1.76 1.77
N GLU A 125 -13.22 -0.47 1.48
CA GLU A 125 -12.35 0.14 0.48
C GLU A 125 -11.54 1.27 1.12
N LEU A 126 -10.40 1.62 0.51
CA LEU A 126 -9.66 2.84 0.88
C LEU A 126 -10.61 4.04 0.79
N GLU A 127 -10.57 4.96 1.74
CA GLU A 127 -11.42 6.17 1.71
C GLU A 127 -11.09 7.07 0.52
N GLY A 128 -9.83 7.08 0.07
CA GLY A 128 -9.39 7.74 -1.14
C GLY A 128 -7.91 7.46 -1.46
N PRO A 129 -7.36 8.12 -2.49
CA PRO A 129 -5.94 8.00 -2.83
C PRO A 129 -5.01 8.38 -1.67
N ASP A 130 -5.40 9.35 -0.84
CA ASP A 130 -4.60 9.82 0.30
C ASP A 130 -4.38 8.75 1.39
N SER A 131 -5.13 7.64 1.36
CA SER A 131 -4.96 6.50 2.26
C SER A 131 -3.86 5.52 1.79
N LEU A 132 -3.34 5.65 0.57
CA LEU A 132 -2.31 4.76 0.01
C LEU A 132 -0.95 4.82 0.73
N PRO A 133 -0.43 5.99 1.14
CA PRO A 133 0.84 6.06 1.87
C PRO A 133 0.84 5.17 3.12
N ASP A 134 -0.23 5.21 3.92
CA ASP A 134 -0.36 4.38 5.12
C ASP A 134 -0.48 2.90 4.78
N LEU A 135 -1.20 2.55 3.71
CA LEU A 135 -1.29 1.17 3.21
C LEU A 135 0.11 0.62 2.89
N LEU A 136 0.92 1.37 2.15
CA LEU A 136 2.26 0.94 1.74
C LEU A 136 3.22 0.86 2.92
N ILE A 137 3.16 1.82 3.85
CA ILE A 137 4.00 1.82 5.04
C ILE A 137 3.63 0.63 5.95
N ARG A 138 2.34 0.36 6.14
CA ARG A 138 1.89 -0.82 6.89
C ARG A 138 2.36 -2.11 6.25
N LEU A 139 2.24 -2.25 4.93
CA LEU A 139 2.74 -3.42 4.21
C LEU A 139 4.25 -3.62 4.42
N LEU A 140 5.05 -2.54 4.35
CA LEU A 140 6.49 -2.59 4.59
C LEU A 140 6.84 -3.06 6.01
N VAL A 141 6.21 -2.46 7.04
CA VAL A 141 6.46 -2.81 8.46
C VAL A 141 6.04 -4.24 8.76
N GLU A 142 4.83 -4.64 8.36
CA GLU A 142 4.28 -5.97 8.63
C GLU A 142 5.08 -7.09 7.96
N SER A 143 5.73 -6.81 6.83
CA SER A 143 6.56 -7.79 6.13
C SER A 143 8.00 -7.84 6.65
N GLY A 144 8.35 -7.00 7.63
CA GLY A 144 9.70 -6.82 8.16
C GLY A 144 10.57 -6.04 7.18
N LEU A 145 11.19 -4.95 7.63
CA LEU A 145 12.10 -4.16 6.81
C LEU A 145 13.55 -4.62 6.97
N PRO A 146 14.40 -4.50 5.93
CA PRO A 146 15.84 -4.66 6.09
C PRO A 146 16.38 -3.43 6.85
N HIS A 147 16.73 -3.62 8.13
CA HIS A 147 17.38 -2.60 8.96
C HIS A 147 18.89 -2.57 8.72
N HIS A 148 19.50 -1.40 8.86
CA HIS A 148 20.96 -1.29 8.94
C HIS A 148 21.41 -1.28 10.39
N ASP A 149 22.17 -2.30 10.79
CA ASP A 149 23.00 -2.24 11.99
C ASP A 149 24.04 -1.11 11.81
N VAL A 150 23.89 -0.01 12.54
CA VAL A 150 24.98 0.94 12.73
C VAL A 150 25.95 0.32 13.72
N ARG A 151 26.89 -0.50 13.22
CA ARG A 151 28.05 -0.91 14.02
C ARG A 151 28.94 0.32 14.26
N VAL A 152 28.91 0.83 15.49
CA VAL A 152 29.88 1.80 16.03
C VAL A 152 31.24 1.12 16.22
#